data_AF-A0A094GG15-F1
#
_entry.id   AF-A0A094GG15-F1
#
_cell.length_a   1.000
_cell.length_b   1.000
_cell.length_c   1.000
_cell.angle_alpha   90.00
_cell.angle_beta   90.00
_cell.angle_gamma   90.00
#
_symmetry.space_group_name_H-M   'P 1'
#
loop_
_entity.id
_entity.type
_entity.pdbx_description
1 polymer ?
#
loop_
_entity_poly.entity_id
_entity_poly.type
_entity_poly.pdbx_seq_one_letter_code
_entity_poly.pdbx_strand_id
1 'polypeptide(L)'
;MLRRAYLPIIVDGDVKNNGNWDLVMMEASIGAAVFLEDRALYTASMSKFAGRVPAYIYLTSDGSLPVPGRGIGTTKDAIIKYWFNQATFPVSGITQETCRDFAHVSYGVSSMAHVAETSRIQGEDLWRTELGTRVGAALELHASFGTGDREIPEWLCNGTIGRSLDPETPYNSLANRMHQRMPFTKKLLLKQRPAEIGEPNPLFIGFETLTNADIPF
;
A
#
# COMPACT_ATOMS: atom_id res chain seq x y z
N MET A 1 16.40 -19.08 -12.84
CA MET A 1 16.51 -18.66 -11.43
C MET A 1 15.13 -18.32 -10.85
N LEU A 2 14.36 -17.35 -11.37
CA LEU A 2 13.03 -16.97 -10.85
C LEU A 2 12.06 -18.14 -10.64
N ARG A 3 11.84 -18.98 -11.67
CA ARG A 3 10.94 -20.16 -11.60
C ARG A 3 11.31 -21.21 -10.54
N ARG A 4 12.62 -21.37 -10.26
CA ARG A 4 13.11 -22.53 -9.48
C ARG A 4 13.56 -22.16 -8.07
N ALA A 5 13.99 -20.93 -7.85
CA ALA A 5 14.54 -20.49 -6.57
C ALA A 5 13.61 -19.53 -5.82
N TYR A 6 13.03 -18.54 -6.50
CA TYR A 6 12.26 -17.49 -5.83
C TYR A 6 10.77 -17.80 -5.80
N LEU A 7 10.15 -18.11 -6.94
CA LEU A 7 8.69 -18.32 -7.03
C LEU A 7 8.15 -19.37 -6.06
N PRO A 8 8.82 -20.52 -5.81
CA PRO A 8 8.34 -21.49 -4.82
C PRO A 8 8.22 -20.94 -3.39
N ILE A 9 8.91 -19.84 -3.08
CA ILE A 9 8.89 -19.19 -1.76
C ILE A 9 7.80 -18.13 -1.71
N ILE A 10 7.57 -17.40 -2.81
CA ILE A 10 6.75 -16.17 -2.79
C ILE A 10 5.35 -16.30 -3.40
N VAL A 11 5.12 -17.28 -4.28
CA VAL A 11 3.91 -17.34 -5.11
C VAL A 11 2.62 -17.52 -4.30
N ASP A 12 2.72 -18.17 -3.13
CA ASP A 12 1.57 -18.35 -2.24
C ASP A 12 1.35 -17.18 -1.29
N GLY A 13 2.29 -16.23 -1.26
CA GLY A 13 2.24 -15.06 -0.40
C GLY A 13 2.40 -15.39 1.08
N ASP A 14 2.22 -14.38 1.93
CA ASP A 14 2.30 -14.53 3.38
C ASP A 14 0.96 -14.18 4.03
N VAL A 15 0.19 -15.23 4.32
CA VAL A 15 -1.14 -15.09 4.92
C VAL A 15 -1.12 -15.00 6.44
N LYS A 16 0.03 -15.27 7.08
CA LYS A 16 0.15 -15.39 8.53
C LYS A 16 0.78 -14.18 9.18
N ASN A 17 1.67 -13.51 8.45
CA ASN A 17 2.28 -12.27 8.89
C ASN A 17 1.43 -11.07 8.44
N ASN A 18 2.07 -9.92 8.48
CA ASN A 18 1.55 -8.62 8.16
C ASN A 18 1.20 -8.45 6.68
N GLY A 19 0.18 -7.63 6.37
CA GLY A 19 -0.36 -7.55 5.01
C GLY A 19 0.60 -6.94 4.00
N ASN A 20 1.58 -6.14 4.45
CA ASN A 20 2.64 -5.62 3.57
C ASN A 20 3.54 -6.73 2.99
N TRP A 21 3.74 -7.84 3.72
CA TRP A 21 4.53 -8.99 3.23
C TRP A 21 3.81 -9.70 2.08
N ASP A 22 2.51 -9.94 2.22
CA ASP A 22 1.71 -10.55 1.16
C ASP A 22 1.72 -9.66 -0.10
N LEU A 23 1.64 -8.35 0.07
CA LEU A 23 1.66 -7.39 -1.04
C LEU A 23 2.99 -7.38 -1.81
N VAL A 24 4.13 -7.32 -1.12
CA VAL A 24 5.44 -7.33 -1.79
C VAL A 24 5.73 -8.69 -2.44
N MET A 25 5.25 -9.79 -1.85
CA MET A 25 5.36 -11.13 -2.46
C MET A 25 4.52 -11.24 -3.73
N MET A 26 3.33 -10.63 -3.75
CA MET A 26 2.51 -10.55 -4.96
C MET A 26 3.13 -9.63 -6.01
N GLU A 27 3.67 -8.47 -5.62
CA GLU A 27 4.43 -7.59 -6.51
C GLU A 27 5.56 -8.35 -7.21
N ALA A 28 6.40 -9.05 -6.45
CA ALA A 28 7.50 -9.85 -6.99
C ALA A 28 7.01 -11.00 -7.89
N SER A 29 5.91 -11.66 -7.51
CA SER A 29 5.32 -12.76 -8.31
C SER A 29 4.74 -12.27 -9.63
N ILE A 30 4.08 -11.12 -9.63
CA ILE A 30 3.52 -10.46 -10.81
C ILE A 30 4.65 -9.99 -11.75
N GLY A 31 5.68 -9.33 -11.21
CA GLY A 31 6.85 -8.94 -11.99
C GLY A 31 7.57 -10.14 -12.62
N ALA A 32 7.73 -11.23 -11.85
CA ALA A 32 8.27 -12.49 -12.37
C ALA A 32 7.38 -13.09 -13.47
N ALA A 33 6.06 -13.02 -13.34
CA ALA A 33 5.12 -13.50 -14.35
C ALA A 33 5.25 -12.74 -15.67
N VAL A 34 5.36 -11.40 -15.61
CA VAL A 34 5.59 -10.57 -16.80
C VAL A 34 6.91 -10.95 -17.47
N PHE A 35 8.01 -11.03 -16.70
CA PHE A 35 9.33 -11.38 -17.25
C PHE A 35 9.37 -12.78 -17.89
N LEU A 36 8.63 -13.73 -17.31
CA LEU A 36 8.60 -15.13 -17.77
C LEU A 36 7.50 -15.40 -18.81
N GLU A 37 6.75 -14.36 -19.22
CA GLU A 37 5.58 -14.44 -20.10
C GLU A 37 4.54 -15.48 -19.62
N ASP A 38 4.36 -15.57 -18.29
CA ASP A 38 3.51 -16.57 -17.65
C ASP A 38 2.15 -16.00 -17.27
N ARG A 39 1.19 -16.10 -18.21
CA ARG A 39 -0.17 -15.57 -18.00
C ARG A 39 -0.91 -16.24 -16.84
N ALA A 40 -0.68 -17.53 -16.61
CA ALA A 40 -1.35 -18.27 -15.54
C ALA A 40 -0.86 -17.79 -14.17
N LEU A 41 0.46 -17.63 -14.01
CA LEU A 41 1.06 -17.06 -12.82
C LEU A 41 0.60 -15.61 -12.60
N TYR A 42 0.55 -14.79 -13.66
CA TYR A 42 0.08 -13.41 -13.57
C TYR A 42 -1.35 -13.35 -13.02
N THR A 43 -2.25 -14.13 -13.62
CA THR A 43 -3.68 -14.16 -13.24
C THR A 43 -3.85 -14.64 -11.80
N ALA A 44 -3.15 -15.71 -11.40
CA ALA A 44 -3.22 -16.24 -10.04
C ALA A 44 -2.66 -15.25 -8.99
N SER A 45 -1.57 -14.56 -9.31
CA SER A 45 -0.96 -13.57 -8.42
C SER A 45 -1.80 -12.31 -8.31
N MET A 46 -2.38 -11.83 -9.43
CA MET A 46 -3.31 -10.70 -9.44
C MET A 46 -4.58 -10.98 -8.62
N SER A 47 -5.11 -12.21 -8.65
CA SER A 47 -6.26 -12.59 -7.83
C SER A 47 -5.95 -12.51 -6.33
N LYS A 48 -4.78 -13.00 -5.92
CA LYS A 48 -4.30 -12.92 -4.52
C LYS A 48 -4.07 -11.46 -4.10
N PHE A 49 -3.42 -10.67 -4.97
CA PHE A 49 -3.23 -9.23 -4.78
C PHE A 49 -4.55 -8.50 -4.58
N ALA A 50 -5.52 -8.70 -5.48
CA ALA A 50 -6.83 -8.06 -5.42
C ALA A 50 -7.58 -8.39 -4.11
N GLY A 51 -7.50 -9.63 -3.64
CA GLY A 51 -8.08 -10.02 -2.34
C GLY A 51 -7.37 -9.41 -1.13
N ARG A 52 -6.09 -9.06 -1.25
CA ARG A 52 -5.30 -8.44 -0.17
C ARG A 52 -5.54 -6.94 -0.05
N VAL A 53 -5.80 -6.23 -1.14
CA VAL A 53 -6.03 -4.77 -1.16
C VAL A 53 -7.09 -4.30 -0.15
N PRO A 54 -8.34 -4.80 -0.15
CA PRO A 54 -9.36 -4.38 0.81
C PRO A 54 -9.10 -4.91 2.23
N ALA A 55 -8.30 -5.97 2.37
CA ALA A 55 -7.85 -6.48 3.66
C ALA A 55 -6.63 -5.75 4.23
N TYR A 56 -6.07 -4.79 3.49
CA TYR A 56 -4.95 -3.96 3.91
C TYR A 56 -5.32 -2.49 4.08
N ILE A 57 -6.18 -1.92 3.24
CA ILE A 57 -6.66 -0.53 3.39
C ILE A 57 -8.17 -0.53 3.55
N TYR A 58 -8.64 -0.03 4.69
CA TYR A 58 -10.06 0.08 5.01
C TYR A 58 -10.72 1.25 4.28
N LEU A 59 -11.92 1.02 3.76
CA LEU A 59 -12.87 2.07 3.39
C LEU A 59 -14.13 1.97 4.25
N THR A 60 -14.77 3.10 4.52
CA THR A 60 -16.06 3.13 5.22
C THR A 60 -17.17 2.36 4.48
N SER A 61 -17.02 2.18 3.17
CA SER A 61 -17.90 1.33 2.36
C SER A 61 -17.78 -0.16 2.66
N ASP A 62 -16.72 -0.61 3.34
CA ASP A 62 -16.51 -2.01 3.72
C ASP A 62 -17.43 -2.44 4.89
N GLY A 63 -18.05 -1.48 5.56
CA GLY A 63 -18.88 -1.68 6.75
C GLY A 63 -18.12 -1.33 8.04
N SER A 64 -18.55 -1.89 9.17
CA SER A 64 -18.00 -1.52 10.49
C SER A 64 -16.59 -2.07 10.78
N LEU A 65 -16.11 -3.00 9.95
CA LEU A 65 -14.82 -3.66 10.08
C LEU A 65 -14.17 -3.78 8.69
N PRO A 66 -12.83 -3.86 8.62
CA PRO A 66 -12.13 -4.19 7.39
C PRO A 66 -12.52 -5.55 6.83
N VAL A 67 -12.39 -5.68 5.50
CA VAL A 67 -12.57 -6.97 4.82
C VAL A 67 -11.53 -7.97 5.34
N PRO A 68 -11.94 -9.18 5.76
CA PRO A 68 -10.99 -10.17 6.26
C PRO A 68 -10.08 -10.65 5.13
N GLY A 69 -8.77 -10.67 5.38
CA GLY A 69 -7.78 -11.20 4.45
C GLY A 69 -7.76 -12.72 4.40
N ARG A 70 -7.24 -13.27 3.30
CA ARG A 70 -6.95 -14.71 3.18
C ARG A 70 -6.08 -15.17 4.36
N GLY A 71 -6.50 -16.23 5.05
CA GLY A 71 -5.77 -16.80 6.19
C GLY A 71 -5.97 -16.05 7.52
N ILE A 72 -6.73 -14.95 7.53
CA ILE A 72 -7.11 -14.21 8.73
C ILE A 72 -8.48 -14.67 9.21
N GLY A 73 -8.68 -14.76 10.53
CA GLY A 73 -9.98 -15.08 11.11
C GLY A 73 -11.03 -14.02 10.78
N THR A 74 -12.28 -14.45 10.58
CA THR A 74 -13.39 -13.57 10.20
C THR A 74 -14.15 -12.99 11.40
N THR A 75 -13.77 -13.35 12.62
CA THR A 75 -14.37 -12.79 13.83
C THR A 75 -13.87 -11.37 14.07
N LYS A 76 -14.69 -10.52 14.69
CA LYS A 76 -14.32 -9.15 15.06
C LYS A 76 -12.99 -9.09 15.80
N ASP A 77 -12.80 -9.96 16.79
CA ASP A 77 -11.59 -9.98 17.61
C ASP A 77 -10.36 -10.41 16.80
N ALA A 78 -10.50 -11.34 15.85
CA ALA A 78 -9.40 -11.74 14.98
C ALA A 78 -8.99 -10.61 14.04
N ILE A 79 -9.96 -9.86 13.49
CA ILE A 79 -9.69 -8.70 12.64
C ILE A 79 -9.03 -7.59 13.46
N ILE A 80 -9.59 -7.21 14.60
CA ILE A 80 -9.02 -6.16 15.47
C ILE A 80 -7.59 -6.52 15.89
N LYS A 81 -7.35 -7.77 16.31
CA LYS A 81 -6.01 -8.25 16.66
C LYS A 81 -5.05 -8.14 15.48
N TYR A 82 -5.49 -8.50 14.28
CA TYR A 82 -4.67 -8.39 13.07
C TYR A 82 -4.33 -6.94 12.73
N TRP A 83 -5.26 -6.01 12.95
CA TRP A 83 -5.09 -4.57 12.72
C TRP A 83 -4.45 -3.86 13.94
N PHE A 84 -3.51 -4.52 14.62
CA PHE A 84 -2.77 -3.98 15.78
C PHE A 84 -3.65 -3.43 16.90
N ASN A 85 -4.77 -4.12 17.17
CA ASN A 85 -5.77 -3.75 18.18
C ASN A 85 -6.51 -2.44 17.89
N GLN A 86 -6.48 -1.93 16.65
CA GLN A 86 -7.35 -0.83 16.23
C GLN A 86 -8.82 -1.29 16.30
N ALA A 87 -9.58 -0.71 17.22
CA ALA A 87 -10.92 -1.20 17.57
C ALA A 87 -12.06 -0.53 16.78
N THR A 88 -11.82 0.63 16.19
CA THR A 88 -12.84 1.43 15.48
C THR A 88 -12.33 1.92 14.13
N PHE A 89 -13.22 2.07 13.16
CA PHE A 89 -12.87 2.47 11.81
C PHE A 89 -13.80 3.60 11.31
N PRO A 90 -13.78 4.79 11.94
CA PRO A 90 -14.73 5.86 11.62
C PRO A 90 -14.41 6.58 10.29
N VAL A 91 -13.22 6.36 9.72
CA VAL A 91 -12.76 7.04 8.50
C VAL A 91 -12.08 6.06 7.55
N SER A 92 -12.15 6.37 6.25
CA SER A 92 -11.44 5.62 5.21
C SER A 92 -9.94 5.91 5.24
N GLY A 93 -9.14 4.96 4.75
CA GLY A 93 -7.70 5.09 4.58
C GLY A 93 -6.87 4.51 5.72
N ILE A 94 -7.47 4.06 6.83
CA ILE A 94 -6.76 3.30 7.85
C ILE A 94 -6.20 2.04 7.19
N THR A 95 -4.93 1.75 7.37
CA THR A 95 -4.32 0.52 6.89
C THR A 95 -4.09 -0.47 8.02
N GLN A 96 -3.87 -1.73 7.67
CA GLN A 96 -3.54 -2.78 8.62
C GLN A 96 -2.22 -2.49 9.36
N GLU A 97 -1.35 -1.62 8.84
CA GLU A 97 -0.09 -1.22 9.47
C GLU A 97 -0.15 0.14 10.16
N THR A 98 -1.27 0.87 10.12
CA THR A 98 -1.35 2.24 10.66
C THR A 98 -0.89 2.31 12.12
N CYS A 99 -1.27 1.32 12.93
CA CYS A 99 -0.91 1.26 14.35
C CYS A 99 0.40 0.52 14.64
N ARG A 100 1.17 0.17 13.60
CA ARG A 100 2.57 -0.25 13.74
C ARG A 100 3.49 0.93 13.55
N ASP A 101 3.56 1.47 12.32
CA ASP A 101 4.26 2.69 11.94
C ASP A 101 4.04 3.01 10.45
N PHE A 102 4.33 4.25 10.04
CA PHE A 102 4.13 4.70 8.65
C PHE A 102 5.15 4.17 7.65
N ALA A 103 6.30 3.64 8.09
CA ALA A 103 7.22 2.98 7.16
C ALA A 103 6.58 1.69 6.62
N HIS A 104 5.93 0.91 7.48
CA HIS A 104 5.23 -0.31 7.06
C HIS A 104 3.95 -0.02 6.25
N VAL A 105 3.29 1.11 6.51
CA VAL A 105 2.24 1.63 5.61
C VAL A 105 2.82 1.86 4.21
N SER A 106 3.99 2.49 4.13
CA SER A 106 4.67 2.79 2.86
C SER A 106 5.01 1.52 2.08
N TYR A 107 5.46 0.45 2.75
CA TYR A 107 5.74 -0.83 2.09
C TYR A 107 4.51 -1.41 1.38
N GLY A 108 3.37 -1.46 2.07
CA GLY A 108 2.14 -1.96 1.45
C GLY A 108 1.63 -1.07 0.33
N VAL A 109 1.62 0.25 0.54
CA VAL A 109 1.16 1.22 -0.47
C VAL A 109 2.06 1.24 -1.71
N SER A 110 3.38 1.17 -1.53
CA SER A 110 4.34 1.14 -2.65
C SER A 110 4.20 -0.14 -3.46
N SER A 111 4.06 -1.30 -2.80
CA SER A 111 3.78 -2.58 -3.49
C SER A 111 2.51 -2.50 -4.34
N MET A 112 1.43 -1.89 -3.81
CA MET A 112 0.21 -1.66 -4.58
C MET A 112 0.43 -0.73 -5.77
N ALA A 113 1.21 0.34 -5.59
CA ALA A 113 1.50 1.30 -6.64
C ALA A 113 2.35 0.67 -7.77
N HIS A 114 3.35 -0.13 -7.43
CA HIS A 114 4.19 -0.85 -8.40
C HIS A 114 3.38 -1.89 -9.18
N VAL A 115 2.49 -2.63 -8.52
CA VAL A 115 1.57 -3.56 -9.19
C VAL A 115 0.62 -2.80 -10.12
N ALA A 116 0.08 -1.66 -9.68
CA ALA A 116 -0.80 -0.84 -10.50
C ALA A 116 -0.09 -0.26 -11.73
N GLU A 117 1.15 0.22 -11.61
CA GLU A 117 1.92 0.67 -12.77
C GLU A 117 2.28 -0.50 -13.71
N THR A 118 2.65 -1.66 -13.15
CA THR A 118 2.91 -2.87 -13.95
C THR A 118 1.66 -3.28 -14.72
N SER A 119 0.50 -3.36 -14.05
CA SER A 119 -0.78 -3.71 -14.66
C SER A 119 -1.19 -2.71 -15.74
N ARG A 120 -0.98 -1.41 -15.51
CA ARG A 120 -1.24 -0.36 -16.50
C ARG A 120 -0.40 -0.54 -17.76
N ILE A 121 0.87 -0.90 -17.62
CA ILE A 121 1.75 -1.22 -18.76
C ILE A 121 1.27 -2.49 -19.48
N GLN A 122 0.72 -3.48 -18.76
CA GLN A 122 0.10 -4.67 -19.34
C GLN A 122 -1.30 -4.42 -19.92
N GLY A 123 -1.83 -3.20 -19.82
CA GLY A 123 -3.08 -2.77 -20.47
C GLY A 123 -4.30 -2.62 -19.55
N GLU A 124 -4.15 -2.78 -18.24
CA GLU A 124 -5.25 -2.63 -17.27
C GLU A 124 -4.96 -1.53 -16.25
N ASP A 125 -5.82 -0.50 -16.18
CA ASP A 125 -5.61 0.65 -15.31
C ASP A 125 -6.26 0.47 -13.94
N LEU A 126 -5.53 -0.15 -13.00
CA LEU A 126 -6.03 -0.41 -11.65
C LEU A 126 -6.32 0.86 -10.84
N TRP A 127 -5.73 2.01 -11.19
CA TRP A 127 -6.00 3.28 -10.51
C TRP A 127 -7.44 3.75 -10.67
N ARG A 128 -8.15 3.25 -11.71
CA ARG A 128 -9.57 3.50 -11.95
C ARG A 128 -10.51 2.55 -11.20
N THR A 129 -9.96 1.63 -10.41
CA THR A 129 -10.72 0.70 -9.58
C THR A 129 -10.75 1.16 -8.13
N GLU A 130 -11.31 0.36 -7.23
CA GLU A 130 -11.25 0.64 -5.79
C GLU A 130 -9.82 0.75 -5.24
N LEU A 131 -8.81 0.18 -5.92
CA LEU A 131 -7.41 0.32 -5.53
C LEU A 131 -7.01 1.80 -5.46
N GLY A 132 -7.35 2.59 -6.47
CA GLY A 132 -7.02 4.01 -6.49
C GLY A 132 -7.71 4.79 -5.36
N THR A 133 -8.98 4.48 -5.10
CA THR A 133 -9.74 5.06 -3.98
C THR A 133 -9.12 4.74 -2.63
N ARG A 134 -8.73 3.47 -2.41
CA ARG A 134 -8.08 2.99 -1.19
C ARG A 134 -6.73 3.66 -0.97
N VAL A 135 -5.85 3.61 -1.98
CA VAL A 135 -4.52 4.21 -1.90
C VAL A 135 -4.62 5.72 -1.68
N GLY A 136 -5.50 6.41 -2.40
CA GLY A 136 -5.72 7.85 -2.22
C GLY A 136 -6.19 8.20 -0.80
N ALA A 137 -7.16 7.45 -0.27
CA ALA A 137 -7.65 7.64 1.10
C ALA A 137 -6.54 7.39 2.15
N ALA A 138 -5.74 6.34 1.97
CA ALA A 138 -4.63 6.04 2.86
C ALA A 138 -3.56 7.14 2.84
N LEU A 139 -3.17 7.61 1.66
CA LEU A 139 -2.16 8.65 1.53
C LEU A 139 -2.62 9.98 2.14
N GLU A 140 -3.84 10.43 1.87
CA GLU A 140 -4.35 11.70 2.40
C GLU A 140 -4.60 11.64 3.91
N LEU A 141 -5.00 10.49 4.45
CA LEU A 141 -5.13 10.29 5.90
C LEU A 141 -3.76 10.41 6.57
N HIS A 142 -2.81 9.56 6.21
CA HIS A 142 -1.51 9.47 6.90
C HIS A 142 -0.64 10.70 6.66
N ALA A 143 -0.66 11.27 5.45
CA ALA A 143 0.11 12.48 5.15
C ALA A 143 -0.34 13.68 5.99
N SER A 144 -1.64 13.79 6.31
CA SER A 144 -2.15 14.88 7.15
C SER A 144 -1.58 14.84 8.57
N PHE A 145 -1.30 13.64 9.10
CA PHE A 145 -0.63 13.45 10.38
C PHE A 145 0.88 13.71 10.27
N GLY A 146 1.55 13.13 9.26
CA GLY A 146 2.99 13.29 9.06
C GLY A 146 3.43 14.74 8.78
N THR A 147 2.53 15.57 8.26
CA THR A 147 2.79 17.00 7.99
C THR A 147 2.42 17.92 9.14
N GLY A 148 1.72 17.42 10.16
CA GLY A 148 1.20 18.18 11.30
C GLY A 148 -0.06 19.00 11.00
N ASP A 149 -0.74 18.77 9.86
CA ASP A 149 -2.01 19.46 9.54
C ASP A 149 -3.19 18.91 10.34
N ARG A 150 -3.08 17.68 10.84
CA ARG A 150 -4.05 17.07 11.76
C ARG A 150 -3.34 16.40 12.92
N GLU A 151 -3.94 16.48 14.09
CA GLU A 151 -3.53 15.68 15.25
C GLU A 151 -3.99 14.23 15.06
N ILE A 152 -3.20 13.29 15.61
CA ILE A 152 -3.58 11.88 15.63
C ILE A 152 -4.63 11.72 16.74
N PRO A 153 -5.86 11.31 16.41
CA PRO A 153 -6.91 11.21 17.41
C PRO A 153 -6.69 10.00 18.32
N GLU A 154 -7.15 10.08 19.57
CA GLU A 154 -7.01 8.99 20.56
C GLU A 154 -7.62 7.66 20.08
N TRP A 155 -8.71 7.71 19.30
CA TRP A 155 -9.35 6.51 18.78
C TRP A 155 -8.48 5.78 17.74
N LEU A 156 -7.48 6.43 17.15
CA LEU A 156 -6.54 5.86 16.18
C LEU A 156 -5.23 5.54 16.89
N CYS A 157 -4.92 4.25 17.06
CA CYS A 157 -3.64 3.79 17.62
C CYS A 157 -3.32 4.39 19.00
N ASN A 158 -4.36 4.68 19.80
CA ASN A 158 -4.23 5.37 21.09
C ASN A 158 -3.49 6.73 20.99
N GLY A 159 -3.64 7.44 19.87
CA GLY A 159 -3.03 8.75 19.64
C GLY A 159 -1.53 8.74 19.30
N THR A 160 -0.90 7.57 19.16
CA THR A 160 0.55 7.46 18.91
C THR A 160 0.83 6.77 17.59
N ILE A 161 1.56 7.44 16.69
CA ILE A 161 2.06 6.83 15.47
C ILE A 161 3.50 7.29 15.22
N GLY A 162 4.34 6.37 14.72
CA GLY A 162 5.76 6.63 14.43
C GLY A 162 6.10 6.63 12.94
N ARG A 163 7.30 7.15 12.64
CA ARG A 163 7.97 7.19 11.32
C ARG A 163 7.24 8.01 10.24
N SER A 164 7.91 8.15 9.10
CA SER A 164 7.43 8.88 7.93
C SER A 164 6.86 7.94 6.87
N LEU A 165 5.94 8.47 6.05
CA LEU A 165 5.36 7.83 4.88
C LEU A 165 6.16 8.20 3.62
N ASP A 166 6.30 7.28 2.65
CA ASP A 166 6.82 7.54 1.30
C ASP A 166 5.68 7.46 0.26
N PRO A 167 5.30 8.59 -0.41
CA PRO A 167 4.13 8.63 -1.27
C PRO A 167 4.41 8.86 -2.78
N GLU A 168 5.66 8.81 -3.26
CA GLU A 168 6.04 9.36 -4.59
C GLU A 168 5.33 8.67 -5.78
N THR A 169 5.50 7.36 -5.98
CA THR A 169 4.85 6.63 -7.09
C THR A 169 3.32 6.75 -7.12
N PRO A 170 2.60 6.48 -6.01
CA PRO A 170 1.14 6.59 -6.03
C PRO A 170 0.66 8.04 -6.14
N TYR A 171 1.40 9.03 -5.63
CA TYR A 171 1.05 10.44 -5.82
C TYR A 171 1.09 10.84 -7.30
N ASN A 172 2.14 10.48 -8.04
CA ASN A 172 2.19 10.77 -9.48
C ASN A 172 0.99 10.17 -10.23
N SER A 173 0.64 8.94 -9.88
CA SER A 173 -0.49 8.23 -10.49
C SER A 173 -1.83 8.90 -10.22
N LEU A 174 -2.09 9.26 -8.97
CA LEU A 174 -3.39 9.79 -8.53
C LEU A 174 -3.53 11.29 -8.79
N ALA A 175 -2.53 12.08 -8.41
CA ALA A 175 -2.59 13.54 -8.51
C ALA A 175 -2.27 14.04 -9.93
N ASN A 176 -1.14 13.60 -10.51
CA ASN A 176 -0.70 14.15 -11.79
C ASN A 176 -1.48 13.55 -12.96
N ARG A 177 -1.57 12.21 -13.03
CA ARG A 177 -2.23 11.52 -14.14
C ARG A 177 -3.74 11.43 -14.00
N MET A 178 -4.26 11.23 -12.79
CA MET A 178 -5.70 11.10 -12.53
C MET A 178 -6.35 12.40 -12.04
N HIS A 179 -5.59 13.48 -11.89
CA HIS A 179 -6.06 14.81 -11.49
C HIS A 179 -6.82 14.83 -10.15
N GLN A 180 -6.50 13.91 -9.25
CA GLN A 180 -7.08 13.91 -7.90
C GLN A 180 -6.45 14.99 -7.04
N ARG A 181 -7.27 15.64 -6.20
CA ARG A 181 -6.80 16.64 -5.25
C ARG A 181 -6.22 15.94 -4.01
N MET A 182 -4.90 15.99 -3.87
CA MET A 182 -4.16 15.38 -2.75
C MET A 182 -3.27 16.39 -2.01
N PRO A 183 -3.84 17.38 -1.31
CA PRO A 183 -3.09 18.48 -0.71
C PRO A 183 -2.14 18.05 0.40
N PHE A 184 -2.52 17.09 1.25
CA PHE A 184 -1.66 16.66 2.35
C PHE A 184 -0.51 15.81 1.84
N THR A 185 -0.78 14.88 0.92
CA THR A 185 0.25 14.08 0.29
C THR A 185 1.21 14.95 -0.51
N LYS A 186 0.71 15.96 -1.26
CA LYS A 186 1.57 16.93 -1.95
C LYS A 186 2.51 17.66 -0.98
N LYS A 187 1.98 18.13 0.15
CA LYS A 187 2.77 18.84 1.16
C LYS A 187 3.82 17.95 1.79
N LEU A 188 3.49 16.68 2.08
CA LEU A 188 4.44 15.70 2.61
C LEU A 188 5.56 15.44 1.60
N LEU A 189 5.18 15.14 0.36
CA LEU A 189 6.10 14.85 -0.74
C LEU A 189 7.12 15.97 -0.94
N LEU A 190 6.67 17.23 -1.02
CA LEU A 190 7.55 18.38 -1.19
C LEU A 190 8.51 18.62 -0.02
N LYS A 191 8.17 18.15 1.20
CA LYS A 191 9.08 18.24 2.36
C LYS A 191 10.16 17.15 2.36
N GLN A 192 9.92 16.05 1.65
CA GLN A 192 10.77 14.85 1.67
C GLN A 192 11.60 14.69 0.40
N ARG A 193 11.38 15.52 -0.63
CA ARG A 193 12.10 15.42 -1.89
C ARG A 193 13.55 15.94 -1.80
N PRO A 194 14.50 15.32 -2.52
CA PRO A 194 14.32 14.07 -3.27
C PRO A 194 14.04 12.91 -2.32
N ALA A 195 13.12 12.03 -2.68
CA ALA A 195 12.81 10.83 -1.90
C ALA A 195 14.12 10.07 -1.72
N GLU A 196 14.66 10.18 -0.50
CA GLU A 196 15.84 9.44 -0.15
C GLU A 196 15.44 7.97 0.02
N ILE A 197 16.41 7.10 -0.18
CA ILE A 197 16.32 5.77 0.37
C ILE A 197 16.37 5.93 1.90
N GLY A 198 15.22 6.16 2.52
CA GLY A 198 15.07 6.68 3.88
C GLY A 198 15.41 5.71 5.01
N GLU A 199 15.88 4.50 4.70
CA GLU A 199 16.47 3.57 5.67
C GLU A 199 17.95 3.34 5.33
N PRO A 200 18.84 3.19 6.35
CA PRO A 200 20.23 2.76 6.13
C PRO A 200 20.35 1.47 5.30
N ASN A 201 19.27 0.69 5.26
CA ASN A 201 19.07 -0.46 4.38
C ASN A 201 17.83 -0.22 3.50
N PRO A 202 17.96 0.38 2.30
CA PRO A 202 16.91 0.33 1.28
C PRO A 202 16.29 -1.07 1.24
N LEU A 203 14.97 -1.15 1.36
CA LEU A 203 14.27 -2.35 0.94
C LEU A 203 14.05 -2.27 -0.58
N PHE A 204 12.81 -2.21 -1.04
CA PHE A 204 12.45 -2.27 -2.46
C PHE A 204 11.93 -0.93 -3.02
N ILE A 205 11.79 0.10 -2.18
CA ILE A 205 11.37 1.46 -2.55
C ILE A 205 12.65 2.26 -2.84
N GLY A 206 12.82 2.78 -4.06
CA GLY A 206 14.04 3.50 -4.41
C GLY A 206 13.99 4.25 -5.74
N PHE A 207 14.68 5.40 -5.78
CA PHE A 207 14.81 6.29 -6.94
C PHE A 207 13.49 6.86 -7.49
N GLU A 208 12.40 6.80 -6.74
CA GLU A 208 11.06 7.15 -7.25
C GLU A 208 10.95 8.64 -7.62
N THR A 209 11.63 9.56 -6.94
CA THR A 209 11.61 10.97 -7.37
C THR A 209 12.20 11.13 -8.77
N LEU A 210 13.22 10.36 -9.14
CA LEU A 210 13.80 10.41 -10.49
C LEU A 210 12.83 9.91 -11.55
N THR A 211 11.99 8.93 -11.23
CA THR A 211 11.09 8.27 -12.19
C THR A 211 9.67 8.84 -12.20
N ASN A 212 9.24 9.51 -11.13
CA ASN A 212 7.84 9.87 -10.90
C ASN A 212 7.61 11.35 -10.59
N ALA A 213 8.63 12.17 -10.33
CA ALA A 213 8.46 13.61 -10.13
C ALA A 213 8.42 14.39 -11.45
N ASP A 214 7.56 15.41 -11.53
CA ASP A 214 7.61 16.40 -12.62
C ASP A 214 8.90 17.22 -12.54
N ILE A 215 9.60 17.38 -13.66
CA ILE A 215 10.86 18.15 -13.75
C ILE A 215 10.56 19.60 -14.19
N PRO A 216 11.16 20.63 -13.57
CA PRO A 216 12.05 20.57 -12.40
C PRO A 216 11.26 20.40 -11.09
N PHE A 217 11.76 19.54 -10.19
CA PHE A 217 11.23 19.31 -8.84
C PHE A 217 12.09 19.99 -7.76
#